data_AF-A0A924GL19-F1
#
_entry.id   AF-A0A924GL19-F1
#
_cell.length_a   1.000
_cell.length_b   1.000
_cell.length_c   1.000
_cell.angle_alpha   90.00
_cell.angle_beta   90.00
_cell.angle_gamma   90.00
#
_symmetry.space_group_name_H-M   'P 1'
#
loop_
_entity.id
_entity.type
_entity.pdbx_description
1 polymer ?
#
loop_
_entity_poly.entity_id
_entity_poly.type
_entity_poly.pdbx_seq_one_letter_code
_entity_poly.pdbx_strand_id
1 'polypeptide(L)'
;EGREKELGAATRAVTKSLVRERVLRDKVRIDGRGLADIRELSAEVGVIPRVHGSALFQRGETQILGITTLNMLGLEQKLDTLSPVKTVRYMHNYNFPPFSVGETGRVGSPKRREIGHGALAGRALLPVLPTREEFPYAIRQVSEALGSNGSTSMGSVCASTIGLLNAGVPLRAPVAGIAMGLISGVIDGKTEYVALTDILGAEDAFGDMDFKVAGTPEFITALQLDTKLDGIPASVLGAALQQAHDARLTILEVMHEAIAVPDEMSLYAPRILTIKIPVDKIGEVIGPKGKIINQIQDDTGAQISLEDDGTVYVGADNGEAAEAARAMINAIANPTMPEVGERYLGTVVKTVDFGAFVSLSPGKDGLLHISKLRELNGGKRVDNVEDVVKVGDKIQVQIAELGDRGKISLVPVSDDAPSEEVATETADA
;
A
#
# COMPACT_ATOMS: atom_id res chain seq x y z
N GLU A 1 -44.47 6.68 -43.69
CA GLU A 1 -44.82 6.51 -42.26
C GLU A 1 -44.32 5.16 -41.77
N GLY A 2 -43.65 5.12 -40.62
CA GLY A 2 -43.20 3.91 -39.94
C GLY A 2 -41.73 3.53 -40.15
N ARG A 3 -41.01 4.19 -41.07
CA ARG A 3 -39.57 3.97 -41.35
C ARG A 3 -38.67 5.07 -40.78
N GLU A 4 -39.20 5.92 -39.90
CA GLU A 4 -38.46 7.06 -39.33
C GLU A 4 -37.20 6.61 -38.57
N LYS A 5 -37.22 5.39 -37.98
CA LYS A 5 -36.05 4.78 -37.34
C LYS A 5 -34.92 4.45 -38.32
N GLU A 6 -35.23 4.24 -39.60
CA GLU A 6 -34.22 3.93 -40.62
C GLU A 6 -33.40 5.15 -41.02
N LEU A 7 -33.98 6.36 -40.92
CA LEU A 7 -33.25 7.60 -41.20
C LEU A 7 -32.07 7.78 -40.25
N GLY A 8 -32.26 7.53 -38.94
CA GLY A 8 -31.18 7.63 -37.96
C GLY A 8 -30.05 6.63 -38.24
N ALA A 9 -30.39 5.40 -38.63
CA ALA A 9 -29.42 4.38 -39.00
C ALA A 9 -28.66 4.76 -40.29
N ALA A 10 -29.37 5.26 -41.31
CA ALA A 10 -28.78 5.69 -42.57
C ALA A 10 -27.83 6.88 -42.38
N THR A 11 -28.24 7.90 -41.62
CA THR A 11 -27.37 9.04 -41.29
C THR A 11 -26.11 8.58 -40.57
N ARG A 12 -26.24 7.70 -39.56
CA ARG A 12 -25.09 7.14 -38.85
C ARG A 12 -24.16 6.36 -39.78
N ALA A 13 -24.71 5.60 -40.73
CA ALA A 13 -23.93 4.84 -41.70
C ALA A 13 -23.15 5.77 -42.65
N VAL A 14 -23.79 6.81 -43.18
CA VAL A 14 -23.13 7.81 -44.03
C VAL A 14 -22.03 8.55 -43.26
N THR A 15 -22.32 9.01 -42.04
CA THR A 15 -21.31 9.66 -41.18
C THR A 15 -20.11 8.74 -40.93
N LYS A 16 -20.36 7.46 -40.58
CA LYS A 16 -19.30 6.46 -40.39
C LYS A 16 -18.46 6.33 -41.66
N SER A 17 -19.09 6.25 -42.83
CA SER A 17 -18.38 6.11 -44.11
C SER A 17 -17.48 7.31 -44.39
N LEU A 18 -18.01 8.53 -44.27
CA LEU A 18 -17.27 9.77 -44.56
C LEU A 18 -16.10 9.99 -43.61
N VAL A 19 -16.30 9.76 -42.30
CA VAL A 19 -15.23 9.90 -41.30
C VAL A 19 -14.11 8.90 -41.58
N ARG A 20 -14.44 7.64 -41.89
CA ARG A 20 -13.44 6.60 -42.19
C ARG A 20 -12.69 6.91 -43.48
N GLU A 21 -13.38 7.34 -44.53
CA GLU A 21 -12.75 7.70 -45.80
C GLU A 21 -11.74 8.84 -45.59
N ARG A 22 -12.14 9.89 -44.87
CA ARG A 22 -11.26 11.03 -44.55
C ARG A 22 -10.03 10.60 -43.75
N VAL A 23 -10.18 9.74 -42.74
CA VAL A 23 -9.03 9.23 -41.97
C VAL A 23 -8.11 8.36 -42.83
N LEU A 24 -8.66 7.53 -43.71
CA LEU A 24 -7.87 6.65 -44.58
C LEU A 24 -7.10 7.43 -45.66
N ARG A 25 -7.74 8.42 -46.29
CA ARG A 25 -7.18 9.20 -47.40
C ARG A 25 -6.37 10.40 -46.93
N ASP A 26 -6.99 11.26 -46.13
CA ASP A 26 -6.43 12.57 -45.78
C ASP A 26 -5.59 12.50 -44.50
N LYS A 27 -5.70 11.41 -43.73
CA LYS A 27 -5.01 11.21 -42.43
C LYS A 27 -5.38 12.27 -41.39
N VAL A 28 -6.58 12.86 -41.52
CA VAL A 28 -7.14 13.87 -40.62
C VAL A 28 -8.38 13.32 -39.91
N ARG A 29 -8.42 13.50 -38.59
CA ARG A 29 -9.49 12.99 -37.72
C ARG A 29 -10.67 13.96 -37.62
N ILE A 30 -11.75 13.51 -36.96
CA ILE A 30 -13.00 14.28 -36.85
C ILE A 30 -12.83 15.60 -36.09
N ASP A 31 -11.90 15.63 -35.13
CA ASP A 31 -11.53 16.81 -34.33
C ASP A 31 -10.34 17.59 -34.91
N GLY A 32 -9.87 17.23 -36.11
CA GLY A 32 -8.79 17.91 -36.82
C GLY A 32 -7.37 17.43 -36.47
N ARG A 33 -7.20 16.52 -35.50
CA ARG A 33 -5.90 15.93 -35.16
C ARG A 33 -5.35 15.03 -36.27
N GLY A 34 -4.02 14.90 -36.27
CA GLY A 34 -3.32 13.81 -36.95
C GLY A 34 -3.51 12.47 -36.23
N LEU A 35 -3.02 11.41 -36.86
CA LEU A 35 -3.23 10.03 -36.40
C LEU A 35 -2.53 9.71 -35.08
N ALA A 36 -1.36 10.31 -34.84
CA ALA A 36 -0.53 10.06 -33.67
C ALA A 36 -0.77 11.05 -32.52
N ASP A 37 -1.53 12.12 -32.77
CA ASP A 37 -1.69 13.22 -31.82
C ASP A 37 -2.55 12.82 -30.62
N ILE A 38 -2.08 13.15 -29.42
CA ILE A 38 -2.83 13.04 -28.17
C ILE A 38 -3.66 14.32 -27.97
N ARG A 39 -4.82 14.22 -27.31
CA ARG A 39 -5.54 15.42 -26.86
C ARG A 39 -4.73 16.17 -25.81
N GLU A 40 -5.10 17.41 -25.55
CA GLU A 40 -4.54 18.21 -24.46
C GLU A 40 -4.59 17.43 -23.13
N LEU A 41 -3.46 17.42 -22.42
CA LEU A 41 -3.26 16.70 -21.17
C LEU A 41 -3.13 17.70 -20.03
N SER A 42 -3.76 17.40 -18.90
CA SER A 42 -3.44 18.01 -17.62
C SER A 42 -3.47 16.97 -16.51
N ALA A 43 -2.59 17.15 -15.54
CA ALA A 43 -2.46 16.30 -14.38
C ALA A 43 -2.30 17.19 -13.14
N GLU A 44 -3.16 16.99 -12.15
CA GLU A 44 -3.12 17.70 -10.88
C GLU A 44 -3.16 16.69 -9.74
N VAL A 45 -2.52 17.05 -8.63
CA VAL A 45 -2.34 16.22 -7.44
C VAL A 45 -2.89 16.94 -6.21
N GLY A 46 -3.39 16.20 -5.21
CA GLY A 46 -3.86 16.78 -3.95
C GLY A 46 -5.14 17.64 -4.07
N VAL A 47 -5.98 17.36 -5.07
CA VAL A 47 -7.15 18.17 -5.42
C VAL A 47 -8.32 18.08 -4.43
N ILE A 48 -8.41 17.01 -3.62
CA ILE A 48 -9.43 16.85 -2.58
C ILE A 48 -8.78 16.96 -1.20
N PRO A 49 -9.28 17.84 -0.30
CA PRO A 49 -8.79 17.90 1.06
C PRO A 49 -9.06 16.61 1.86
N ARG A 50 -8.24 16.34 2.87
CA ARG A 50 -8.36 15.27 3.88
C ARG A 50 -8.19 13.83 3.40
N VAL A 51 -8.49 13.52 2.14
CA VAL A 51 -8.25 12.16 1.61
C VAL A 51 -6.76 11.83 1.65
N HIS A 52 -6.40 10.55 1.69
CA HIS A 52 -4.99 10.17 1.86
C HIS A 52 -4.17 10.51 0.63
N GLY A 53 -4.74 10.35 -0.56
CA GLY A 53 -4.21 10.91 -1.80
C GLY A 53 -5.32 11.20 -2.80
N SER A 54 -5.10 12.16 -3.69
CA SER A 54 -6.03 12.47 -4.77
C SER A 54 -5.32 12.99 -6.00
N ALA A 55 -5.99 12.83 -7.15
CA ALA A 55 -5.50 13.31 -8.43
C ALA A 55 -6.66 13.68 -9.35
N LEU A 56 -6.48 14.73 -10.16
CA LEU A 56 -7.34 15.03 -11.29
C LEU A 56 -6.52 14.84 -12.56
N PHE A 57 -6.87 13.84 -13.36
CA PHE A 57 -6.25 13.61 -14.66
C PHE A 57 -7.25 13.94 -15.76
N GLN A 58 -6.85 14.80 -16.69
CA GLN A 58 -7.68 15.19 -17.81
C GLN A 58 -6.94 15.01 -19.13
N ARG A 59 -7.67 14.48 -20.10
CA ARG A 59 -7.22 14.28 -21.48
C ARG A 59 -8.34 14.69 -22.44
N GLY A 60 -8.25 15.90 -22.98
CA GLY A 60 -9.35 16.58 -23.65
C GLY A 60 -10.60 16.64 -22.75
N GLU A 61 -11.70 16.08 -23.22
CA GLU A 61 -12.98 16.04 -22.48
C GLU A 61 -13.12 14.81 -21.55
N THR A 62 -12.13 13.91 -21.52
CA THR A 62 -12.10 12.82 -20.54
C THR A 62 -11.43 13.30 -19.27
N GLN A 63 -12.14 13.31 -18.16
CA GLN A 63 -11.64 13.78 -16.87
C GLN A 63 -11.95 12.76 -15.77
N ILE A 64 -10.92 12.34 -15.05
CA ILE A 64 -11.01 11.36 -13.98
C ILE A 64 -10.49 11.96 -12.68
N LEU A 65 -11.31 11.91 -11.64
CA LEU A 65 -10.91 12.17 -10.27
C LEU A 65 -10.53 10.85 -9.60
N GLY A 66 -9.25 10.68 -9.28
CA GLY A 66 -8.71 9.57 -8.51
C GLY A 66 -8.66 9.91 -7.02
N ILE A 67 -9.12 9.02 -6.16
CA ILE A 67 -9.03 9.14 -4.71
C ILE A 67 -8.47 7.86 -4.13
N THR A 68 -7.41 7.99 -3.34
CA THR A 68 -6.74 6.90 -2.67
C THR A 68 -7.07 6.92 -1.17
N THR A 69 -7.38 5.75 -0.63
CA THR A 69 -7.59 5.53 0.80
C THR A 69 -6.75 4.36 1.25
N LEU A 70 -6.08 4.54 2.39
CA LEU A 70 -5.21 3.55 3.03
C LEU A 70 -5.83 3.13 4.35
N ASN A 71 -5.75 1.84 4.66
CA ASN A 71 -6.21 1.34 5.96
C ASN A 71 -5.43 0.10 6.38
N MET A 72 -5.74 -0.40 7.57
CA MET A 72 -5.22 -1.67 8.08
C MET A 72 -5.58 -2.83 7.16
N LEU A 73 -4.73 -3.86 7.15
CA LEU A 73 -4.95 -5.10 6.40
C LEU A 73 -6.23 -5.84 6.81
N GLY A 74 -6.79 -5.55 7.99
CA GLY A 74 -8.11 -6.06 8.40
C GLY A 74 -9.26 -5.62 7.48
N LEU A 75 -9.09 -4.52 6.73
CA LEU A 75 -10.07 -4.02 5.74
C LEU A 75 -9.81 -4.50 4.32
N GLU A 76 -8.92 -5.47 4.11
CA GLU A 76 -8.87 -6.17 2.83
C GLU A 76 -10.22 -6.80 2.49
N GLN A 77 -10.62 -6.71 1.23
CA GLN A 77 -11.88 -7.30 0.81
C GLN A 77 -11.79 -8.83 0.87
N LYS A 78 -12.59 -9.45 1.74
CA LYS A 78 -12.76 -10.90 1.78
C LYS A 78 -13.62 -11.38 0.61
N LEU A 79 -13.17 -12.42 -0.07
CA LEU A 79 -13.85 -13.04 -1.20
C LEU A 79 -14.33 -14.44 -0.85
N ASP A 80 -15.64 -14.66 -1.00
CA ASP A 80 -16.25 -15.99 -0.98
C ASP A 80 -16.69 -16.37 -2.39
N THR A 81 -15.74 -16.91 -3.15
CA THR A 81 -15.95 -17.32 -4.55
C THR A 81 -15.26 -18.66 -4.81
N LEU A 82 -15.47 -19.21 -6.01
CA LEU A 82 -14.75 -20.41 -6.47
C LEU A 82 -13.24 -20.20 -6.65
N SER A 83 -12.77 -18.95 -6.70
CA SER A 83 -11.35 -18.62 -6.81
C SER A 83 -10.57 -19.07 -5.56
N PRO A 84 -9.30 -19.48 -5.71
CA PRO A 84 -8.41 -19.68 -4.55
C PRO A 84 -8.08 -18.36 -3.83
N VAL A 85 -8.22 -17.22 -4.51
CA VAL A 85 -8.00 -15.89 -3.90
C VAL A 85 -9.06 -15.62 -2.85
N LYS A 86 -8.63 -15.42 -1.59
CA LYS A 86 -9.52 -15.19 -0.45
C LYS A 86 -9.59 -13.74 0.01
N THR A 87 -8.56 -12.94 -0.28
CA THR A 87 -8.56 -11.51 0.03
C THR A 87 -8.03 -10.70 -1.14
N VAL A 88 -8.45 -9.43 -1.20
CA VAL A 88 -7.96 -8.45 -2.18
C VAL A 88 -7.44 -7.24 -1.41
N ARG A 89 -6.13 -7.07 -1.44
CA ARG A 89 -5.44 -5.93 -0.82
C ARG A 89 -5.63 -4.62 -1.57
N TYR A 90 -5.56 -4.67 -2.89
CA TYR A 90 -5.76 -3.51 -3.75
C TYR A 90 -7.12 -3.55 -4.42
N MET A 91 -8.00 -2.65 -3.98
CA MET A 91 -9.38 -2.55 -4.43
C MET A 91 -9.52 -1.34 -5.35
N HIS A 92 -9.79 -1.57 -6.63
CA HIS A 92 -10.08 -0.49 -7.58
C HIS A 92 -11.58 -0.42 -7.85
N ASN A 93 -12.20 0.71 -7.51
CA ASN A 93 -13.58 1.02 -7.82
C ASN A 93 -13.62 2.09 -8.90
N TYR A 94 -14.35 1.81 -9.97
CA TYR A 94 -14.55 2.74 -11.06
C TYR A 94 -16.03 3.08 -11.15
N ASN A 95 -16.34 4.37 -11.21
CA ASN A 95 -17.68 4.90 -11.24
C ASN A 95 -17.85 5.78 -12.48
N PHE A 96 -18.97 5.62 -13.17
CA PHE A 96 -19.33 6.34 -14.39
C PHE A 96 -20.72 6.97 -14.24
N PRO A 97 -20.81 8.12 -13.56
CA PRO A 97 -22.09 8.77 -13.34
C PRO A 97 -22.70 9.28 -14.66
N PRO A 98 -24.03 9.31 -14.80
CA PRO A 98 -24.69 9.75 -16.04
C PRO A 98 -24.29 11.16 -16.51
N PHE A 99 -24.03 12.07 -15.58
CA PHE A 99 -23.60 13.44 -15.91
C PHE A 99 -22.25 13.50 -16.63
N SER A 100 -21.43 12.43 -16.55
CA SER A 100 -20.12 12.32 -17.23
C SER A 100 -20.23 12.52 -18.75
N VAL A 101 -21.40 12.20 -19.30
CA VAL A 101 -21.74 12.36 -20.73
C VAL A 101 -22.91 13.33 -20.94
N GLY A 102 -23.25 14.13 -19.92
CA GLY A 102 -24.37 15.09 -19.98
C GLY A 102 -25.75 14.45 -19.96
N GLU A 103 -25.88 13.20 -19.50
CA GLU A 103 -27.15 12.48 -19.44
C GLU A 103 -27.71 12.38 -18.02
N THR A 104 -29.01 12.12 -17.91
CA THR A 104 -29.66 11.68 -16.65
C THR A 104 -29.75 10.16 -16.61
N GLY A 105 -29.63 9.56 -15.43
CA GLY A 105 -29.78 8.11 -15.29
C GLY A 105 -29.74 7.63 -13.85
N ARG A 106 -29.81 6.31 -13.69
CA ARG A 106 -29.72 5.68 -12.36
C ARG A 106 -28.31 5.84 -11.79
N VAL A 107 -28.24 6.26 -10.52
CA VAL A 107 -27.02 6.30 -9.70
C VAL A 107 -27.18 5.26 -8.57
N GLY A 108 -26.15 4.46 -8.32
CA GLY A 108 -26.18 3.41 -7.31
C GLY A 108 -25.32 2.22 -7.70
N SER A 109 -25.93 1.04 -7.85
CA SER A 109 -25.22 -0.20 -8.15
C SER A 109 -24.43 -0.12 -9.47
N PRO A 110 -23.15 -0.54 -9.48
CA PRO A 110 -22.31 -0.44 -10.66
C PRO A 110 -22.76 -1.40 -11.77
N LYS A 111 -22.70 -0.92 -13.01
CA LYS A 111 -22.95 -1.68 -14.24
C LYS A 111 -21.77 -2.62 -14.54
N ARG A 112 -22.01 -3.63 -15.38
CA ARG A 112 -20.95 -4.55 -15.84
C ARG A 112 -19.74 -3.84 -16.45
N ARG A 113 -19.96 -2.75 -17.22
CA ARG A 113 -18.88 -1.95 -17.80
C ARG A 113 -18.05 -1.22 -16.74
N GLU A 114 -18.70 -0.71 -15.68
CA GLU A 114 -17.99 -0.06 -14.58
C GLU A 114 -17.08 -1.05 -13.85
N ILE A 115 -17.59 -2.26 -13.57
CA ILE A 115 -16.78 -3.35 -13.01
C ILE A 115 -15.64 -3.75 -13.96
N GLY A 116 -15.91 -3.89 -15.26
CA GLY A 116 -14.90 -4.27 -16.25
C GLY A 116 -13.79 -3.23 -16.41
N HIS A 117 -14.14 -1.93 -16.42
CA HIS A 117 -13.17 -0.85 -16.50
C HIS A 117 -12.33 -0.74 -15.21
N GLY A 118 -12.97 -0.86 -14.04
CA GLY A 118 -12.25 -0.90 -12.75
C GLY A 118 -11.31 -2.10 -12.66
N ALA A 119 -11.73 -3.27 -13.15
CA ALA A 119 -10.87 -4.45 -13.22
C ALA A 119 -9.67 -4.26 -14.16
N LEU A 120 -9.87 -3.64 -15.33
CA LEU A 120 -8.77 -3.35 -16.26
C LEU A 120 -7.76 -2.36 -15.65
N ALA A 121 -8.25 -1.26 -15.09
CA ALA A 121 -7.39 -0.26 -14.46
C ALA A 121 -6.67 -0.82 -13.23
N GLY A 122 -7.38 -1.60 -12.41
CA GLY A 122 -6.82 -2.32 -11.27
C GLY A 122 -5.69 -3.26 -11.70
N ARG A 123 -5.93 -4.11 -12.72
CA ARG A 123 -4.93 -5.03 -13.27
C ARG A 123 -3.70 -4.34 -13.83
N ALA A 124 -3.87 -3.16 -14.43
CA ALA A 124 -2.74 -2.37 -14.94
C ALA A 124 -1.78 -1.90 -13.83
N LEU A 125 -2.27 -1.73 -12.61
CA LEU A 125 -1.48 -1.24 -11.47
C LEU A 125 -0.94 -2.35 -10.57
N LEU A 126 -1.58 -3.52 -10.53
CA LEU A 126 -1.12 -4.65 -9.71
C LEU A 126 0.39 -4.96 -9.85
N PRO A 127 1.01 -4.95 -11.05
CA PRO A 127 2.42 -5.29 -11.20
C PRO A 127 3.40 -4.30 -10.55
N VAL A 128 2.98 -3.06 -10.30
CA VAL A 128 3.86 -2.00 -9.75
C VAL A 128 3.58 -1.69 -8.28
N LEU A 129 2.59 -2.33 -7.67
CA LEU A 129 2.30 -2.14 -6.26
C LEU A 129 3.43 -2.71 -5.39
N PRO A 130 3.76 -2.07 -4.25
CA PRO A 130 4.66 -2.64 -3.27
C PRO A 130 4.06 -3.91 -2.66
N THR A 131 4.92 -4.79 -2.15
CA THR A 131 4.45 -6.00 -1.45
C THR A 131 3.75 -5.65 -0.14
N ARG A 132 3.17 -6.67 0.52
CA ARG A 132 2.51 -6.46 1.81
C ARG A 132 3.52 -6.07 2.89
N GLU A 133 4.72 -6.62 2.81
CA GLU A 133 5.81 -6.40 3.76
C GLU A 133 6.40 -5.00 3.61
N GLU A 134 6.53 -4.51 2.38
CA GLU A 134 7.05 -3.16 2.10
C GLU A 134 6.05 -2.06 2.44
N PHE A 135 4.75 -2.34 2.27
CA PHE A 135 3.70 -1.35 2.49
C PHE A 135 2.44 -2.02 3.07
N PRO A 136 2.34 -2.20 4.39
CA PRO A 136 1.34 -3.07 5.02
C PRO A 136 -0.06 -2.47 5.12
N TYR A 137 -0.57 -1.88 4.03
CA TYR A 137 -1.89 -1.25 3.96
C TYR A 137 -2.81 -2.00 3.01
N ALA A 138 -4.09 -2.07 3.37
CA ALA A 138 -5.17 -2.24 2.41
C ALA A 138 -5.33 -0.92 1.64
N ILE A 139 -5.39 -1.00 0.31
CA ILE A 139 -5.40 0.17 -0.57
C ILE A 139 -6.72 0.16 -1.33
N ARG A 140 -7.52 1.20 -1.13
CA ARG A 140 -8.73 1.43 -1.93
C ARG A 140 -8.51 2.62 -2.84
N GLN A 141 -8.62 2.39 -4.13
CA GLN A 141 -8.59 3.40 -5.17
C GLN A 141 -10.00 3.57 -5.74
N VAL A 142 -10.50 4.80 -5.77
CA VAL A 142 -11.75 5.14 -6.45
C VAL A 142 -11.44 6.06 -7.62
N SER A 143 -11.97 5.74 -8.80
CA SER A 143 -11.90 6.57 -9.99
C SER A 143 -13.30 7.03 -10.36
N GLU A 144 -13.56 8.32 -10.21
CA GLU A 144 -14.80 8.99 -10.59
C GLU A 144 -14.63 9.60 -11.98
N ALA A 145 -15.35 9.07 -12.98
CA ALA A 145 -15.32 9.63 -14.33
C ALA A 145 -16.21 10.87 -14.42
N LEU A 146 -15.64 12.05 -14.17
CA LEU A 146 -16.36 13.32 -14.17
C LEU A 146 -16.74 13.80 -15.57
N GLY A 147 -15.93 13.47 -16.58
CA GLY A 147 -16.18 13.74 -17.99
C GLY A 147 -15.68 12.59 -18.88
N SER A 148 -16.37 12.33 -19.99
CA SER A 148 -16.03 11.21 -20.86
C SER A 148 -16.27 11.49 -22.34
N ASN A 149 -15.17 11.60 -23.10
CA ASN A 149 -15.22 11.50 -24.57
C ASN A 149 -14.06 10.64 -25.13
N GLY A 150 -13.56 9.67 -24.37
CA GLY A 150 -12.56 8.72 -24.86
C GLY A 150 -11.82 8.04 -23.71
N SER A 151 -11.95 6.71 -23.64
CA SER A 151 -11.33 5.81 -22.66
C SER A 151 -11.05 6.41 -21.27
N THR A 152 -12.12 6.56 -20.50
CA THR A 152 -12.06 6.83 -19.06
C THR A 152 -11.34 5.74 -18.27
N SER A 153 -11.31 4.49 -18.76
CA SER A 153 -10.56 3.40 -18.12
C SER A 153 -9.05 3.65 -18.13
N MET A 154 -8.50 4.18 -19.23
CA MET A 154 -7.08 4.54 -19.31
C MET A 154 -6.78 5.83 -18.54
N GLY A 155 -7.68 6.82 -18.57
CA GLY A 155 -7.58 7.97 -17.67
C GLY A 155 -7.58 7.57 -16.20
N SER A 156 -8.31 6.50 -15.83
CA SER A 156 -8.35 5.98 -14.47
C SER A 156 -7.02 5.36 -14.05
N VAL A 157 -6.29 4.71 -14.97
CA VAL A 157 -4.93 4.24 -14.68
C VAL A 157 -4.02 5.41 -14.34
N CYS A 158 -4.01 6.46 -15.17
CA CYS A 158 -3.19 7.64 -14.96
C CYS A 158 -3.54 8.36 -13.63
N ALA A 159 -4.82 8.65 -13.40
CA ALA A 159 -5.29 9.26 -12.15
C ALA A 159 -4.97 8.41 -10.92
N SER A 160 -5.05 7.09 -11.04
CA SER A 160 -4.74 6.18 -9.94
C SER A 160 -3.25 6.15 -9.63
N THR A 161 -2.38 6.15 -10.64
CA THR A 161 -0.93 6.28 -10.44
C THR A 161 -0.59 7.54 -9.65
N ILE A 162 -1.09 8.71 -10.08
CA ILE A 162 -0.84 9.99 -9.41
C ILE A 162 -1.41 9.96 -7.99
N GLY A 163 -2.64 9.50 -7.81
CA GLY A 163 -3.29 9.44 -6.49
C GLY A 163 -2.58 8.51 -5.51
N LEU A 164 -2.09 7.37 -5.97
CA LEU A 164 -1.31 6.43 -5.17
C LEU A 164 0.03 7.02 -4.74
N LEU A 165 0.76 7.67 -5.65
CA LEU A 165 2.00 8.38 -5.33
C LEU A 165 1.75 9.50 -4.31
N ASN A 166 0.69 10.28 -4.49
CA ASN A 166 0.30 11.34 -3.55
C ASN A 166 -0.10 10.82 -2.18
N ALA A 167 -0.64 9.60 -2.10
CA ALA A 167 -0.93 8.94 -0.83
C ALA A 167 0.32 8.38 -0.14
N GLY A 168 1.50 8.51 -0.74
CA GLY A 168 2.76 7.96 -0.25
C GLY A 168 2.91 6.46 -0.48
N VAL A 169 2.17 5.89 -1.45
CA VAL A 169 2.37 4.49 -1.84
C VAL A 169 3.65 4.37 -2.65
N PRO A 170 4.64 3.56 -2.21
CA PRO A 170 5.90 3.38 -2.92
C PRO A 170 5.73 2.46 -4.13
N LEU A 171 5.11 2.97 -5.20
CA LEU A 171 5.01 2.25 -6.46
C LEU A 171 6.40 1.97 -7.04
N ARG A 172 6.59 0.78 -7.63
CA ARG A 172 7.85 0.39 -8.29
C ARG A 172 8.18 1.28 -9.49
N ALA A 173 7.15 1.71 -10.22
CA ALA A 173 7.24 2.62 -11.37
C ALA A 173 5.86 3.22 -11.66
N PRO A 174 5.79 4.44 -12.24
CA PRO A 174 4.53 5.03 -12.68
C PRO A 174 3.97 4.27 -13.89
N VAL A 175 2.64 4.15 -13.95
CA VAL A 175 1.91 3.49 -15.04
C VAL A 175 0.97 4.49 -15.70
N ALA A 176 1.03 4.58 -17.03
CA ALA A 176 0.06 5.34 -17.83
C ALA A 176 -0.72 4.41 -18.75
N GLY A 177 -1.89 4.88 -19.20
CA GLY A 177 -2.75 4.17 -20.13
C GLY A 177 -3.10 5.01 -21.36
N ILE A 178 -3.17 4.34 -22.51
CA ILE A 178 -3.64 4.94 -23.76
C ILE A 178 -4.68 4.04 -24.44
N ALA A 179 -5.66 4.67 -25.08
CA ALA A 179 -6.61 3.99 -25.93
C ALA A 179 -6.32 4.28 -27.39
N MET A 180 -6.30 3.23 -28.18
CA MET A 180 -5.92 3.22 -29.56
C MET A 180 -7.07 2.67 -30.39
N GLY A 181 -7.17 3.11 -31.63
CA GLY A 181 -8.10 2.56 -32.61
C GLY A 181 -7.40 2.11 -33.88
N LEU A 182 -8.08 1.28 -34.65
CA LEU A 182 -7.67 0.93 -36.01
C LEU A 182 -8.85 1.12 -36.96
N ILE A 183 -8.60 1.82 -38.07
CA ILE A 183 -9.50 1.86 -39.22
C ILE A 183 -8.82 1.15 -40.37
N SER A 184 -9.56 0.28 -41.04
CA SER A 184 -9.15 -0.43 -42.24
C SER A 184 -10.09 -0.12 -43.41
N GLY A 185 -9.58 -0.14 -44.63
CA GLY A 185 -10.43 0.04 -45.81
C GLY A 185 -9.65 -0.12 -47.10
N VAL A 186 -10.37 -0.32 -48.20
CA VAL A 186 -9.76 -0.45 -49.52
C VAL A 186 -9.64 0.93 -50.15
N ILE A 187 -8.41 1.40 -50.34
CA ILE A 187 -8.08 2.63 -51.06
C ILE A 187 -7.30 2.23 -52.31
N ASP A 188 -7.78 2.67 -53.48
CA ASP A 188 -7.15 2.40 -54.78
C ASP A 188 -6.82 0.91 -55.04
N GLY A 189 -7.72 0.02 -54.58
CA GLY A 189 -7.61 -1.42 -54.74
C GLY A 189 -6.69 -2.13 -53.72
N LYS A 190 -6.14 -1.42 -52.74
CA LYS A 190 -5.31 -2.00 -51.66
C LYS A 190 -5.95 -1.82 -50.30
N THR A 191 -5.86 -2.85 -49.45
CA THR A 191 -6.28 -2.76 -48.06
C THR A 191 -5.28 -1.92 -47.28
N GLU A 192 -5.73 -0.75 -46.84
CA GLU A 192 -4.99 0.18 -46.00
C GLU A 192 -5.44 0.04 -44.54
N TYR A 193 -4.49 0.23 -43.62
CA TYR A 193 -4.73 0.24 -42.17
C TYR A 193 -4.15 1.50 -41.56
N VAL A 194 -4.91 2.11 -40.65
CA VAL A 194 -4.53 3.35 -39.97
C VAL A 194 -4.78 3.20 -38.48
N ALA A 195 -3.71 3.33 -37.69
CA ALA A 195 -3.78 3.38 -36.24
C ALA A 195 -4.05 4.81 -35.76
N LEU A 196 -4.93 4.93 -34.76
CA LEU A 196 -5.33 6.19 -34.15
C LEU A 196 -4.90 6.22 -32.69
N THR A 197 -4.15 7.25 -32.31
CA THR A 197 -3.77 7.52 -30.92
C THR A 197 -4.86 8.30 -30.21
N ASP A 198 -5.14 7.90 -28.96
CA ASP A 198 -6.06 8.61 -28.06
C ASP A 198 -7.44 8.84 -28.69
N ILE A 199 -8.12 7.73 -28.98
CA ILE A 199 -9.39 7.75 -29.71
C ILE A 199 -10.52 8.43 -28.92
N LEU A 200 -11.37 9.12 -29.67
CA LEU A 200 -12.65 9.63 -29.19
C LEU A 200 -13.69 8.51 -29.10
N GLY A 201 -14.78 8.73 -28.36
CA GLY A 201 -15.90 7.79 -28.33
C GLY A 201 -16.52 7.54 -29.70
N ALA A 202 -16.54 8.56 -30.58
CA ALA A 202 -16.99 8.41 -31.95
C ALA A 202 -16.05 7.52 -32.80
N GLU A 203 -14.74 7.64 -32.59
CA GLU A 203 -13.73 6.88 -33.35
C GLU A 203 -13.71 5.40 -32.95
N ASP A 204 -13.97 5.07 -31.68
CA ASP A 204 -14.26 3.69 -31.24
C ASP A 204 -15.48 3.12 -31.98
N ALA A 205 -16.60 3.86 -31.97
CA ALA A 205 -17.83 3.42 -32.63
C ALA A 205 -17.66 3.21 -34.14
N PHE A 206 -16.83 4.04 -34.79
CA PHE A 206 -16.58 3.98 -36.23
C PHE A 206 -15.39 3.10 -36.62
N GLY A 207 -14.51 2.78 -35.67
CA GLY A 207 -13.33 1.93 -35.85
C GLY A 207 -13.66 0.45 -36.04
N ASP A 208 -12.67 -0.26 -36.56
CA ASP A 208 -12.71 -1.71 -36.74
C ASP A 208 -12.08 -2.46 -35.58
N MET A 209 -11.26 -1.78 -34.78
CA MET A 209 -10.64 -2.31 -33.58
C MET A 209 -10.39 -1.18 -32.60
N ASP A 210 -10.58 -1.46 -31.33
CA ASP A 210 -10.11 -0.64 -30.23
C ASP A 210 -9.22 -1.48 -29.32
N PHE A 211 -8.13 -0.90 -28.87
CA PHE A 211 -7.27 -1.56 -27.89
C PHE A 211 -6.69 -0.56 -26.92
N LYS A 212 -6.46 -1.03 -25.70
CA LYS A 212 -6.07 -0.23 -24.55
C LYS A 212 -4.77 -0.82 -24.03
N VAL A 213 -3.75 0.03 -23.97
CA VAL A 213 -2.40 -0.37 -23.54
C VAL A 213 -2.06 0.44 -22.31
N ALA A 214 -1.75 -0.25 -21.22
CA ALA A 214 -1.23 0.36 -20.01
C ALA A 214 0.13 -0.25 -19.64
N GLY A 215 1.01 0.56 -19.07
CA GLY A 215 2.36 0.10 -18.74
C GLY A 215 3.25 1.18 -18.17
N THR A 216 4.43 0.75 -17.76
CA THR A 216 5.54 1.60 -17.37
C THR A 216 6.31 2.04 -18.64
N PRO A 217 7.40 2.82 -18.50
CA PRO A 217 8.34 3.03 -19.60
C PRO A 217 8.97 1.72 -20.12
N GLU A 218 9.12 0.73 -19.24
CA GLU A 218 9.89 -0.49 -19.54
C GLU A 218 9.04 -1.61 -20.16
N PHE A 219 7.80 -1.79 -19.70
CA PHE A 219 6.95 -2.89 -20.16
C PHE A 219 5.46 -2.59 -20.04
N ILE A 220 4.65 -3.40 -20.73
CA ILE A 220 3.20 -3.35 -20.70
C ILE A 220 2.69 -4.11 -19.47
N THR A 221 1.87 -3.47 -18.64
CA THR A 221 1.24 -4.09 -17.45
C THR A 221 -0.15 -4.63 -17.76
N ALA A 222 -0.86 -4.05 -18.73
CA ALA A 222 -2.14 -4.57 -19.19
C ALA A 222 -2.38 -4.24 -20.67
N LEU A 223 -3.01 -5.19 -21.36
CA LEU A 223 -3.49 -5.05 -22.73
C LEU A 223 -4.93 -5.57 -22.80
N GLN A 224 -5.83 -4.75 -23.32
CA GLN A 224 -7.18 -5.17 -23.73
C GLN A 224 -7.35 -4.84 -25.21
N LEU A 225 -7.88 -5.77 -25.99
CA LEU A 225 -8.10 -5.58 -27.42
C LEU A 225 -9.45 -6.18 -27.80
N ASP A 226 -10.25 -5.39 -28.49
CA ASP A 226 -11.53 -5.77 -29.08
C ASP A 226 -11.47 -5.47 -30.58
N THR A 227 -11.78 -6.45 -31.42
CA THR A 227 -11.74 -6.29 -32.88
C THR A 227 -13.00 -6.81 -33.55
N LYS A 228 -13.37 -6.15 -34.65
CA LYS A 228 -14.45 -6.53 -35.56
C LYS A 228 -13.91 -7.15 -36.86
N LEU A 229 -12.58 -7.26 -37.00
CA LEU A 229 -11.91 -7.81 -38.18
C LEU A 229 -11.63 -9.30 -38.00
N ASP A 230 -11.67 -10.04 -39.11
CA ASP A 230 -11.31 -11.47 -39.13
C ASP A 230 -9.81 -11.71 -38.90
N GLY A 231 -8.98 -10.68 -39.15
CA GLY A 231 -7.55 -10.72 -38.90
C GLY A 231 -6.86 -9.42 -39.30
N ILE A 232 -5.68 -9.20 -38.75
CA ILE A 232 -4.80 -8.07 -39.08
C ILE A 232 -3.38 -8.58 -39.31
N PRO A 233 -2.60 -7.96 -40.22
CA PRO A 233 -1.19 -8.29 -40.36
C PRO A 233 -0.43 -8.03 -39.06
N ALA A 234 0.48 -8.93 -38.69
CA ALA A 234 1.30 -8.78 -37.49
C ALA A 234 2.14 -7.49 -37.51
N SER A 235 2.59 -7.06 -38.69
CA SER A 235 3.30 -5.78 -38.88
C SER A 235 2.44 -4.57 -38.51
N VAL A 236 1.14 -4.61 -38.82
CA VAL A 236 0.18 -3.54 -38.48
C VAL A 236 -0.04 -3.49 -36.97
N LEU A 237 -0.21 -4.65 -36.32
CA LEU A 237 -0.33 -4.71 -34.86
C LEU A 237 0.94 -4.21 -34.17
N GLY A 238 2.12 -4.63 -34.63
CA GLY A 238 3.40 -4.19 -34.09
C GLY A 238 3.58 -2.67 -34.19
N ALA A 239 3.27 -2.08 -35.36
CA ALA A 239 3.32 -0.64 -35.54
C ALA A 239 2.31 0.10 -34.63
N ALA A 240 1.10 -0.44 -34.49
CA ALA A 240 0.07 0.16 -33.64
C ALA A 240 0.45 0.11 -32.14
N LEU A 241 1.10 -0.97 -31.70
CA LEU A 241 1.65 -1.09 -30.34
C LEU A 241 2.85 -0.16 -30.11
N GLN A 242 3.70 0.05 -31.12
CA GLN A 242 4.78 1.04 -31.04
C GLN A 242 4.23 2.46 -30.90
N GLN A 243 3.24 2.82 -31.72
CA GLN A 243 2.57 4.12 -31.60
C GLN A 243 1.90 4.30 -30.23
N ALA A 244 1.33 3.22 -29.66
CA ALA A 244 0.78 3.23 -28.31
C ALA A 244 1.86 3.37 -27.22
N HIS A 245 3.03 2.79 -27.43
CA HIS A 245 4.18 2.95 -26.54
C HIS A 245 4.62 4.42 -26.50
N ASP A 246 4.82 5.03 -27.67
CA ASP A 246 5.29 6.41 -27.77
C ASP A 246 4.29 7.37 -27.10
N ALA A 247 2.99 7.18 -27.35
CA ALA A 247 1.95 7.97 -26.71
C ALA A 247 1.89 7.78 -25.18
N ARG A 248 2.18 6.57 -24.68
CA ARG A 248 2.23 6.29 -23.25
C ARG A 248 3.39 7.00 -22.58
N LEU A 249 4.55 7.09 -23.24
CA LEU A 249 5.69 7.85 -22.73
C LEU A 249 5.39 9.34 -22.61
N THR A 250 4.77 9.96 -23.62
CA THR A 250 4.34 11.37 -23.54
C THR A 250 3.38 11.61 -22.37
N ILE A 251 2.45 10.68 -22.12
CA ILE A 251 1.53 10.80 -20.97
C ILE A 251 2.28 10.66 -19.64
N LEU A 252 3.26 9.76 -19.55
CA LEU A 252 4.09 9.59 -18.36
C LEU A 252 4.90 10.85 -18.05
N GLU A 253 5.40 11.55 -19.07
CA GLU A 253 6.12 12.83 -18.90
C GLU A 253 5.23 13.87 -18.22
N VAL A 254 4.01 14.09 -18.73
CA VAL A 254 3.05 15.04 -18.13
C VAL A 254 2.63 14.62 -16.72
N MET A 255 2.47 13.32 -16.47
CA MET A 255 2.19 12.81 -15.12
C MET A 255 3.36 13.07 -14.16
N HIS A 256 4.58 12.90 -14.64
CA HIS A 256 5.81 13.11 -13.86
C HIS A 256 6.02 14.60 -13.50
N GLU A 257 5.58 15.52 -14.36
CA GLU A 257 5.54 16.96 -14.03
C GLU A 257 4.63 17.27 -12.83
N ALA A 258 3.53 16.52 -12.67
CA ALA A 258 2.62 16.68 -11.53
C ALA A 258 3.13 15.99 -10.26
N ILE A 259 3.67 14.78 -10.37
CA ILE A 259 4.28 14.05 -9.25
C ILE A 259 5.32 13.03 -9.76
N ALA A 260 6.57 13.23 -9.38
CA ALA A 260 7.69 12.39 -9.81
C ALA A 260 7.95 11.19 -8.87
N VAL A 261 7.84 11.44 -7.56
CA VAL A 261 8.11 10.46 -6.50
C VAL A 261 6.93 10.42 -5.54
N PRO A 262 6.76 9.33 -4.75
CA PRO A 262 5.72 9.30 -3.72
C PRO A 262 5.90 10.46 -2.72
N ASP A 263 4.79 11.10 -2.37
CA ASP A 263 4.76 12.09 -1.30
C ASP A 263 4.91 11.41 0.07
N GLU A 264 5.09 12.21 1.12
CA GLU A 264 4.92 11.69 2.47
C GLU A 264 3.46 11.25 2.68
N MET A 265 3.27 10.11 3.36
CA MET A 265 1.92 9.63 3.68
C MET A 265 1.14 10.71 4.44
N SER A 266 -0.15 10.83 4.13
CA SER A 266 -1.06 11.76 4.79
C SER A 266 -1.03 11.61 6.32
N LEU A 267 -1.12 12.74 7.00
CA LEU A 267 -1.34 12.83 8.45
C LEU A 267 -2.69 12.25 8.91
N TYR A 268 -3.64 12.07 8.00
CA TYR A 268 -4.92 11.39 8.29
C TYR A 268 -4.87 9.90 7.99
N ALA A 269 -3.80 9.40 7.36
CA ALA A 269 -3.62 7.98 7.14
C ALA A 269 -3.13 7.30 8.44
N PRO A 270 -3.61 6.10 8.75
CA PRO A 270 -3.10 5.35 9.90
C PRO A 270 -1.60 5.09 9.69
N ARG A 271 -0.82 5.13 10.76
CA ARG A 271 0.59 4.73 10.74
C ARG A 271 0.68 3.30 11.22
N ILE A 272 1.28 2.42 10.41
CA ILE A 272 1.48 1.02 10.73
C ILE A 272 2.93 0.79 11.14
N LEU A 273 3.13 0.38 12.38
CA LEU A 273 4.40 -0.15 12.87
C LEU A 273 4.39 -1.68 12.71
N THR A 274 5.44 -2.21 12.11
CA THR A 274 5.63 -3.65 11.97
C THR A 274 6.63 -4.15 13.00
N ILE A 275 6.25 -5.17 13.75
CA ILE A 275 7.09 -5.82 14.77
C ILE A 275 7.10 -7.31 14.48
N LYS A 276 8.24 -7.96 14.70
CA LYS A 276 8.35 -9.41 14.59
C LYS A 276 8.50 -10.02 15.98
N ILE A 277 7.64 -10.98 16.29
CA ILE A 277 7.66 -11.73 17.55
C ILE A 277 7.95 -13.22 17.31
N PRO A 278 8.49 -13.95 18.30
CA PRO A 278 8.63 -15.40 18.20
C PRO A 278 7.27 -16.09 18.02
N VAL A 279 7.20 -17.10 17.14
CA VAL A 279 5.94 -17.80 16.78
C VAL A 279 5.30 -18.49 17.99
N ASP A 280 6.12 -19.00 18.91
CA ASP A 280 5.69 -19.62 20.17
C ASP A 280 5.01 -18.61 21.13
N LYS A 281 5.27 -17.31 20.95
CA LYS A 281 4.73 -16.22 21.78
C LYS A 281 3.45 -15.60 21.24
N ILE A 282 3.01 -15.97 20.03
CA ILE A 282 1.74 -15.49 19.44
C ILE A 282 0.56 -15.76 20.38
N GLY A 283 0.50 -16.97 20.96
CA GLY A 283 -0.58 -17.35 21.88
C GLY A 283 -0.63 -16.51 23.16
N GLU A 284 0.53 -16.10 23.69
CA GLU A 284 0.64 -15.24 24.88
C GLU A 284 0.19 -13.81 24.57
N VAL A 285 0.55 -13.26 23.41
CA VAL A 285 0.15 -11.91 22.97
C VAL A 285 -1.36 -11.84 22.68
N ILE A 286 -1.94 -12.85 22.05
CA ILE A 286 -3.39 -12.92 21.82
C ILE A 286 -4.12 -13.10 23.15
N GLY A 287 -3.62 -14.01 24.00
CA GLY A 287 -4.22 -14.39 25.26
C GLY A 287 -5.52 -15.20 25.09
N PRO A 288 -6.11 -15.68 26.21
CA PRO A 288 -7.31 -16.52 26.17
C PRO A 288 -8.48 -15.78 25.49
N LYS A 289 -9.02 -16.35 24.40
CA LYS A 289 -10.10 -15.75 23.57
C LYS A 289 -9.79 -14.33 23.05
N GLY A 290 -8.52 -13.99 22.86
CA GLY A 290 -8.13 -12.64 22.41
C GLY A 290 -8.21 -11.56 23.50
N LYS A 291 -8.33 -11.93 24.77
CA LYS A 291 -8.51 -10.95 25.86
C LYS A 291 -7.34 -9.96 25.96
N ILE A 292 -6.11 -10.42 25.79
CA ILE A 292 -4.91 -9.57 25.98
C ILE A 292 -4.78 -8.60 24.82
N ILE A 293 -4.85 -9.10 23.58
CA ILE A 293 -4.79 -8.22 22.40
C ILE A 293 -5.94 -7.20 22.37
N ASN A 294 -7.16 -7.59 22.76
CA ASN A 294 -8.27 -6.66 22.84
C ASN A 294 -8.04 -5.60 23.92
N GLN A 295 -7.48 -5.97 25.08
CA GLN A 295 -7.13 -5.01 26.12
C GLN A 295 -6.07 -4.01 25.65
N ILE A 296 -5.03 -4.46 24.94
CA ILE A 296 -4.01 -3.56 24.39
C ILE A 296 -4.64 -2.58 23.39
N GLN A 297 -5.53 -3.05 22.52
CA GLN A 297 -6.25 -2.20 21.57
C GLN A 297 -7.17 -1.19 22.29
N ASP A 298 -7.88 -1.62 23.34
CA ASP A 298 -8.75 -0.74 24.14
C ASP A 298 -7.96 0.32 24.92
N ASP A 299 -6.81 -0.05 25.49
CA ASP A 299 -5.96 0.84 26.30
C ASP A 299 -5.21 1.87 25.46
N THR A 300 -4.80 1.48 24.25
CA THR A 300 -3.97 2.33 23.36
C THR A 300 -4.77 3.01 22.26
N GLY A 301 -5.95 2.51 21.92
CA GLY A 301 -6.71 2.92 20.74
C GLY A 301 -6.09 2.45 19.41
N ALA A 302 -5.01 1.66 19.44
CA ALA A 302 -4.40 1.10 18.24
C ALA A 302 -5.20 -0.12 17.75
N GLN A 303 -5.15 -0.37 16.44
CA GLN A 303 -5.61 -1.61 15.83
C GLN A 303 -4.44 -2.56 15.63
N ILE A 304 -4.58 -3.80 16.07
CA ILE A 304 -3.51 -4.80 16.03
C ILE A 304 -3.93 -5.98 15.16
N SER A 305 -3.10 -6.33 14.18
CA SER A 305 -3.24 -7.53 13.37
C SER A 305 -2.02 -8.42 13.56
N LEU A 306 -2.23 -9.68 13.94
CA LEU A 306 -1.19 -10.70 13.99
C LEU A 306 -1.31 -11.68 12.82
N GLU A 307 -0.17 -12.09 12.32
CA GLU A 307 0.00 -13.12 11.31
C GLU A 307 0.59 -14.39 11.92
N ASP A 308 0.33 -15.53 11.29
CA ASP A 308 0.77 -16.85 11.78
C ASP A 308 2.30 -17.03 11.77
N ASP A 309 3.03 -16.14 11.07
CA ASP A 309 4.49 -16.14 11.00
C ASP A 309 5.17 -15.29 12.09
N GLY A 310 4.38 -14.73 13.02
CA GLY A 310 4.85 -13.86 14.09
C GLY A 310 4.97 -12.38 13.71
N THR A 311 4.50 -11.97 12.52
CA THR A 311 4.43 -10.57 12.15
C THR A 311 3.24 -9.89 12.81
N VAL A 312 3.48 -8.76 13.49
CA VAL A 312 2.46 -7.94 14.15
C VAL A 312 2.43 -6.57 13.49
N TYR A 313 1.26 -6.19 12.98
CA TYR A 313 0.99 -4.86 12.45
C TYR A 313 0.19 -4.06 13.48
N VAL A 314 0.77 -2.96 13.94
CA VAL A 314 0.16 -2.04 14.90
C VAL A 314 -0.18 -0.75 14.18
N GLY A 315 -1.46 -0.50 13.96
CA GLY A 315 -1.95 0.71 13.31
C GLY A 315 -2.55 1.68 14.31
N ALA A 316 -2.17 2.95 14.23
CA ALA A 316 -2.84 3.99 15.01
C ALA A 316 -2.91 5.31 14.25
N ASP A 317 -3.84 6.17 14.68
CA ASP A 317 -4.03 7.52 14.16
C ASP A 317 -2.91 8.49 14.63
N ASN A 318 -2.16 8.11 15.67
CA ASN A 318 -1.01 8.86 16.16
C ASN A 318 0.16 7.92 16.53
N GLY A 319 1.39 8.45 16.45
CA GLY A 319 2.60 7.66 16.70
C GLY A 319 2.74 7.19 18.16
N GLU A 320 2.25 7.97 19.12
CA GLU A 320 2.33 7.64 20.55
C GLU A 320 1.51 6.39 20.90
N ALA A 321 0.30 6.26 20.36
CA ALA A 321 -0.55 5.10 20.53
C ALA A 321 0.07 3.85 19.89
N ALA A 322 0.65 3.99 18.69
CA ALA A 322 1.32 2.89 18.03
C ALA A 322 2.55 2.41 18.82
N GLU A 323 3.36 3.33 19.36
CA GLU A 323 4.52 3.01 20.19
C GLU A 323 4.13 2.40 21.54
N ALA A 324 3.06 2.90 22.17
CA ALA A 324 2.53 2.32 23.40
C ALA A 324 2.07 0.87 23.20
N ALA A 325 1.32 0.60 22.12
CA ALA A 325 0.91 -0.75 21.75
C ALA A 325 2.12 -1.65 21.43
N ARG A 326 3.11 -1.13 20.70
CA ARG A 326 4.37 -1.84 20.45
C ARG A 326 5.09 -2.21 21.74
N ALA A 327 5.19 -1.29 22.69
CA ALA A 327 5.84 -1.52 23.97
C ALA A 327 5.14 -2.61 24.78
N MET A 328 3.80 -2.58 24.83
CA MET A 328 3.00 -3.62 25.51
C MET A 328 3.17 -5.00 24.85
N ILE A 329 3.13 -5.06 23.52
CA ILE A 329 3.33 -6.32 22.76
C ILE A 329 4.75 -6.86 23.00
N ASN A 330 5.77 -6.00 22.91
CA ASN A 330 7.16 -6.40 23.14
C ASN A 330 7.40 -6.86 24.57
N ALA A 331 6.77 -6.26 25.58
CA ALA A 331 6.89 -6.70 26.97
C ALA A 331 6.36 -8.13 27.17
N ILE A 332 5.37 -8.55 26.38
CA ILE A 332 4.79 -9.91 26.43
C ILE A 332 5.61 -10.88 25.58
N ALA A 333 5.94 -10.49 24.35
CA ALA A 333 6.60 -11.35 23.37
C ALA A 333 8.10 -11.53 23.65
N ASN A 334 8.76 -10.47 24.08
CA ASN A 334 10.18 -10.43 24.43
C ASN A 334 10.31 -9.88 25.85
N PRO A 335 9.91 -10.65 26.88
CA PRO A 335 10.01 -10.19 28.26
C PRO A 335 11.49 -10.13 28.62
N THR A 336 12.14 -8.98 28.36
CA THR A 336 13.58 -8.67 28.54
C THR A 336 14.21 -9.71 29.46
N MET A 337 14.85 -10.71 28.86
CA MET A 337 15.67 -11.61 29.65
C MET A 337 16.75 -10.71 30.23
N PRO A 338 16.84 -10.58 31.56
CA PRO A 338 17.82 -9.70 32.15
C PRO A 338 19.19 -10.15 31.67
N GLU A 339 19.96 -9.28 31.00
CA GLU A 339 21.26 -9.66 30.49
C GLU A 339 22.26 -9.75 31.66
N VAL A 340 23.22 -10.67 31.54
CA VAL A 340 24.33 -10.77 32.50
C VAL A 340 25.07 -9.44 32.50
N GLY A 341 25.13 -8.78 33.66
CA GLY A 341 25.76 -7.47 33.83
C GLY A 341 24.80 -6.30 34.08
N GLU A 342 23.49 -6.49 33.91
CA GLU A 342 22.50 -5.43 34.12
C GLU A 342 22.25 -5.17 35.62
N ARG A 343 22.12 -3.89 36.01
CA ARG A 343 21.95 -3.45 37.41
C ARG A 343 20.50 -3.11 37.71
N TYR A 344 19.98 -3.64 38.81
CA TYR A 344 18.59 -3.44 39.26
C TYR A 344 18.56 -2.95 40.70
N LEU A 345 17.64 -2.04 41.01
CA LEU A 345 17.27 -1.70 42.38
C LEU A 345 16.15 -2.64 42.82
N GLY A 346 16.53 -3.82 43.31
CA GLY A 346 15.59 -4.86 43.68
C GLY A 346 15.14 -4.78 45.14
N THR A 347 13.97 -5.34 45.45
CA THR A 347 13.45 -5.41 46.83
C THR A 347 13.53 -6.84 47.36
N VAL A 348 14.04 -7.04 48.58
CA VAL A 348 14.13 -8.36 49.22
C VAL A 348 12.73 -8.88 49.54
N VAL A 349 12.31 -9.95 48.88
CA VAL A 349 10.98 -10.56 49.06
C VAL A 349 11.03 -11.65 50.13
N LYS A 350 12.13 -12.40 50.21
CA LYS A 350 12.27 -13.54 51.11
C LYS A 350 13.73 -13.81 51.44
N THR A 351 14.04 -14.07 52.70
CA THR A 351 15.34 -14.55 53.17
C THR A 351 15.30 -16.05 53.43
N VAL A 352 16.41 -16.75 53.19
CA VAL A 352 16.63 -18.18 53.48
C VAL A 352 18.06 -18.37 53.97
N ASP A 353 18.35 -19.50 54.63
CA ASP A 353 19.66 -19.74 55.25
C ASP A 353 20.86 -19.64 54.29
N PHE A 354 20.64 -19.83 52.98
CA PHE A 354 21.67 -19.80 51.95
C PHE A 354 21.66 -18.52 51.08
N GLY A 355 20.77 -17.56 51.33
CA GLY A 355 20.71 -16.31 50.56
C GLY A 355 19.41 -15.52 50.70
N ALA A 356 19.27 -14.48 49.89
CA ALA A 356 18.08 -13.64 49.83
C ALA A 356 17.50 -13.61 48.41
N PHE A 357 16.17 -13.74 48.29
CA PHE A 357 15.45 -13.55 47.04
C PHE A 357 15.08 -12.08 46.88
N VAL A 358 15.53 -11.49 45.78
CA VAL A 358 15.35 -10.08 45.44
C VAL A 358 14.49 -10.00 44.18
N SER A 359 13.36 -9.29 44.25
CA SER A 359 12.51 -9.05 43.09
C SER A 359 13.12 -7.97 42.22
N LEU A 360 13.35 -8.28 40.94
CA LEU A 360 13.92 -7.38 39.93
C LEU A 360 12.80 -6.69 39.13
N SER A 361 11.74 -7.43 38.83
CA SER A 361 10.53 -6.97 38.14
C SER A 361 9.35 -7.87 38.54
N PRO A 362 8.09 -7.46 38.29
CA PRO A 362 6.92 -8.27 38.62
C PRO A 362 7.03 -9.70 38.05
N GLY A 363 7.04 -10.71 38.92
CA GLY A 363 7.16 -12.12 38.54
C GLY A 363 8.58 -12.64 38.25
N LYS A 364 9.63 -11.84 38.45
CA LYS A 364 11.04 -12.26 38.30
C LYS A 364 11.84 -11.98 39.58
N ASP A 365 12.27 -13.05 40.23
CA ASP A 365 13.10 -13.01 41.44
C ASP A 365 14.49 -13.59 41.16
N GLY A 366 15.53 -12.91 41.64
CA GLY A 366 16.91 -13.40 41.62
C GLY A 366 17.39 -13.80 43.01
N LEU A 367 18.34 -14.73 43.07
CA LEU A 367 18.94 -15.20 44.31
C LEU A 367 20.29 -14.52 44.55
N LEU A 368 20.40 -13.80 45.67
CA LEU A 368 21.64 -13.27 46.21
C LEU A 368 22.21 -14.27 47.22
N HIS A 369 23.26 -15.00 46.84
CA HIS A 369 23.82 -16.06 47.68
C HIS A 369 24.57 -15.50 48.91
N ILE A 370 24.53 -16.21 50.04
CA ILE A 370 25.15 -15.77 51.31
C ILE A 370 26.66 -15.45 51.19
N SER A 371 27.37 -16.12 50.27
CA SER A 371 28.79 -15.84 50.01
C SER A 371 29.04 -14.45 49.41
N LYS A 372 28.05 -13.89 48.71
CA LYS A 372 28.11 -12.57 48.05
C LYS A 372 27.63 -11.44 48.97
N LEU A 373 26.82 -11.74 49.98
CA LEU A 373 26.46 -10.79 51.05
C LEU A 373 27.65 -10.31 51.89
N ARG A 374 28.80 -11.00 51.80
CA ARG A 374 30.05 -10.58 52.46
C ARG A 374 30.55 -9.23 51.97
N GLU A 375 30.29 -8.89 50.70
CA GLU A 375 30.66 -7.60 50.10
C GLU A 375 29.82 -6.45 50.68
N LEU A 376 28.56 -6.71 51.04
CA LEU A 376 27.69 -5.74 51.73
C LEU A 376 27.99 -5.62 53.24
N ASN A 377 28.62 -6.63 53.84
CA ASN A 377 28.95 -6.65 55.28
C ASN A 377 30.41 -6.27 55.58
N GLY A 378 31.01 -5.39 54.77
CA GLY A 378 32.38 -4.90 54.99
C GLY A 378 33.45 -6.00 55.02
N GLY A 379 33.25 -7.09 54.27
CA GLY A 379 34.20 -8.20 54.13
C GLY A 379 34.11 -9.29 55.22
N LYS A 380 33.28 -9.11 56.25
CA LYS A 380 33.11 -10.07 57.35
C LYS A 380 32.25 -11.26 56.92
N ARG A 381 32.56 -12.45 57.48
CA ARG A 381 31.77 -13.67 57.24
C ARG A 381 30.36 -13.45 57.81
N VAL A 382 29.35 -13.70 56.99
CA VAL A 382 27.94 -13.60 57.36
C VAL A 382 27.49 -14.99 57.78
N ASP A 383 27.12 -15.14 59.05
CA ASP A 383 26.63 -16.42 59.59
C ASP A 383 25.10 -16.55 59.43
N ASN A 384 24.35 -15.44 59.51
CA ASN A 384 22.91 -15.39 59.17
C ASN A 384 22.59 -14.28 58.18
N VAL A 385 21.77 -14.57 57.18
CA VAL A 385 21.35 -13.61 56.14
C VAL A 385 20.53 -12.44 56.73
N GLU A 386 19.73 -12.72 57.75
CA GLU A 386 18.84 -11.74 58.41
C GLU A 386 19.60 -10.62 59.15
N ASP A 387 20.88 -10.83 59.46
CA ASP A 387 21.74 -9.84 60.12
C ASP A 387 22.19 -8.73 59.15
N VAL A 388 22.12 -8.98 57.84
CA VAL A 388 22.61 -8.06 56.80
C VAL A 388 21.49 -7.49 55.94
N VAL A 389 20.45 -8.28 55.64
CA VAL A 389 19.35 -7.87 54.76
C VAL A 389 18.01 -8.29 55.34
N LYS A 390 17.06 -7.36 55.42
CA LYS A 390 15.70 -7.62 55.90
C LYS A 390 14.72 -7.70 54.73
N VAL A 391 13.65 -8.47 54.93
CA VAL A 391 12.53 -8.51 53.98
C VAL A 391 11.94 -7.10 53.85
N GLY A 392 11.85 -6.60 52.62
CA GLY A 392 11.43 -5.24 52.30
C GLY A 392 12.57 -4.26 52.00
N ASP A 393 13.83 -4.62 52.24
CA ASP A 393 14.97 -3.75 51.94
C ASP A 393 15.20 -3.62 50.43
N LYS A 394 15.55 -2.41 49.99
CA LYS A 394 15.92 -2.13 48.60
C LYS A 394 17.44 -2.17 48.45
N ILE A 395 17.94 -3.02 47.56
CA ILE A 395 19.37 -3.27 47.38
C ILE A 395 19.71 -3.18 45.89
N GLN A 396 20.81 -2.50 45.56
CA GLN A 396 21.35 -2.54 44.20
C GLN A 396 22.05 -3.88 43.95
N VAL A 397 21.58 -4.58 42.93
CA VAL A 397 22.06 -5.91 42.56
C VAL A 397 22.36 -5.94 41.06
N GLN A 398 23.45 -6.61 40.69
CA GLN A 398 23.82 -6.88 39.30
C GLN A 398 23.65 -8.37 39.02
N ILE A 399 23.25 -8.70 37.80
CA ILE A 399 23.04 -10.08 37.38
C ILE A 399 24.38 -10.68 37.00
N ALA A 400 24.82 -11.68 37.77
CA ALA A 400 26.11 -12.32 37.56
C ALA A 400 26.03 -13.50 36.59
N GLU A 401 24.99 -14.33 36.70
CA GLU A 401 24.83 -15.52 35.87
C GLU A 401 23.34 -15.85 35.69
N LEU A 402 23.00 -16.32 34.50
CA LEU A 402 21.70 -16.92 34.18
C LEU A 402 21.88 -18.44 34.17
N GLY A 403 21.34 -19.13 35.17
CA GLY A 403 21.39 -20.57 35.27
C GLY A 403 20.26 -21.27 34.50
N ASP A 404 20.45 -22.54 34.19
CA ASP A 404 19.44 -23.36 33.51
C ASP A 404 18.11 -23.40 34.30
N ARG A 405 17.00 -23.22 33.58
CA ARG A 405 15.61 -23.11 34.10
C ARG A 405 15.22 -21.78 34.74
N GLY A 406 15.84 -20.66 34.33
CA GLY A 406 15.40 -19.32 34.72
C GLY A 406 15.83 -18.90 36.13
N LYS A 407 16.87 -19.53 36.68
CA LYS A 407 17.48 -19.11 37.95
C LYS A 407 18.44 -17.96 37.70
N ILE A 408 18.19 -16.81 38.32
CA ILE A 408 19.01 -15.60 38.16
C ILE A 408 19.91 -15.47 39.40
N SER A 409 21.23 -15.49 39.19
CA SER A 409 22.23 -15.28 40.25
C SER A 409 22.60 -13.81 40.34
N LEU A 410 22.53 -13.25 41.55
CA LEU A 410 22.77 -11.83 41.81
C LEU A 410 24.07 -11.61 42.58
N VAL A 411 24.74 -10.50 42.30
CA VAL A 411 25.85 -9.95 43.09
C VAL A 411 25.52 -8.53 43.53
N PRO A 412 25.93 -8.11 44.73
CA PRO A 412 25.66 -6.76 45.19
C PRO A 412 26.59 -5.76 44.48
N VAL A 413 26.09 -4.57 44.19
CA VAL A 413 26.93 -3.47 43.69
C VAL A 413 27.20 -2.53 44.86
N SER A 414 28.47 -2.40 45.25
CA SER A 414 28.93 -1.35 46.15
C SER A 414 29.23 -0.07 45.37
N ASP A 415 28.79 1.10 45.86
CA ASP A 415 29.00 2.41 45.22
C ASP A 415 30.47 2.90 45.19
N ASP A 416 31.46 2.03 45.46
CA ASP A 416 32.89 2.35 45.38
C ASP A 416 33.56 1.65 44.18
N ALA A 417 33.27 2.15 42.98
CA ALA A 417 34.16 1.98 41.83
C ALA A 417 34.04 3.23 40.92
N PRO A 418 35.15 3.96 40.64
CA PRO A 418 35.10 5.10 39.74
C PRO A 418 34.75 4.61 38.33
N SER A 419 33.81 5.30 37.70
CA SER A 419 33.48 5.14 36.29
C SER A 419 34.73 5.34 35.43
N GLU A 420 35.18 4.30 34.73
CA GLU A 420 36.06 4.47 33.59
C GLU A 420 35.27 5.21 32.50
N GLU A 421 35.58 6.49 32.32
CA GLU A 421 35.17 7.26 31.16
C GLU A 421 35.76 6.60 29.90
N VAL A 422 34.89 6.03 29.08
CA VAL A 422 35.24 5.62 27.72
C VAL A 422 35.46 6.90 26.92
N ALA A 423 36.72 7.25 26.69
CA ALA A 423 37.11 8.28 25.75
C ALA A 423 36.70 7.85 24.33
N THR A 424 35.70 8.51 23.77
CA THR A 424 35.38 8.45 22.34
C THR A 424 36.46 9.21 21.57
N GLU A 425 37.36 8.47 20.93
CA GLU A 425 38.18 9.00 19.83
C GLU A 425 37.25 9.42 18.69
N THR A 426 37.22 10.72 18.42
CA THR A 426 36.79 11.29 17.14
C THR A 426 37.79 10.88 16.06
N ALA A 427 37.37 10.06 15.12
CA ALA A 427 38.08 9.83 13.86
C ALA A 427 37.29 10.51 12.73
N ASP A 428 37.80 11.66 12.30
CA ASP A 428 37.59 12.22 10.95
C ASP A 428 38.28 11.30 9.93
N ALA A 429 37.53 10.84 8.93
CA ALA A 429 37.96 10.62 7.54
C ALA A 429 36.75 10.40 6.64
#